data_AF-E2BQB6-F1
#
_entry.id   AF-E2BQB6-F1
#
_cell.length_a   1.000
_cell.length_b   1.000
_cell.length_c   1.000
_cell.angle_alpha   90.00
_cell.angle_beta   90.00
_cell.angle_gamma   90.00
#
_symmetry.space_group_name_H-M   'P 1'
#
loop_
_entity.id
_entity.type
_entity.pdbx_description
1 polymer ?
#
loop_
_entity_poly.entity_id
_entity_poly.type
_entity_poly.pdbx_seq_one_letter_code
_entity_poly.pdbx_strand_id
1 'polypeptide(L)'
;RNFFNPNFCHFCKGKLKLRENNTCSSCNITFYCSNNHESEDNENHNDICKILKKISCNYPEYWQTHNLKQENWISSRKNLLRLVKYKLPRDMMPHEIQMIMFTKSCSICREQSNLQTCMECYCVHYCSYHPEVLKNHHSSNCAKLKLCLQVDMILTYIGFKQNKIPDLTSSMLASKSRYIVNMQRFLEIFTNYDIDIDYVRFQFYSDYLSGPLTLYYGMKSKNLHIKSSHYVVLIIAATVLDAQYILAWEILLHLLSDTLKHLKVILIGSKI
;
A
#
# COMPACT_ATOMS: atom_id res chain seq x y z
N ARG A 1 -10.23 -4.50 -5.71
CA ARG A 1 -10.52 -3.67 -4.51
C ARG A 1 -9.22 -3.61 -3.72
N ASN A 2 -8.46 -2.52 -3.89
CA ASN A 2 -6.99 -2.61 -3.93
C ASN A 2 -6.28 -2.43 -2.57
N PHE A 3 -6.95 -1.85 -1.56
CA PHE A 3 -6.42 -1.77 -0.20
C PHE A 3 -7.52 -1.86 0.88
N PHE A 4 -7.11 -2.14 2.10
CA PHE A 4 -7.93 -2.16 3.31
C PHE A 4 -7.52 -1.04 4.27
N ASN A 5 -8.51 -0.30 4.78
CA ASN A 5 -8.38 0.54 5.96
C ASN A 5 -9.63 0.33 6.83
N PRO A 6 -9.51 0.03 8.13
CA PRO A 6 -10.63 -0.34 8.98
C PRO A 6 -11.58 0.83 9.32
N ASN A 7 -11.26 2.05 8.87
CA ASN A 7 -12.08 3.26 9.04
C ASN A 7 -12.66 3.78 7.72
N PHE A 8 -12.58 3.00 6.64
CA PHE A 8 -13.13 3.34 5.33
C PHE A 8 -14.01 2.21 4.81
N CYS A 9 -15.10 2.57 4.14
CA CYS A 9 -16.00 1.59 3.56
C CYS A 9 -15.20 0.70 2.61
N HIS A 10 -15.23 -0.61 2.84
CA HIS A 10 -14.39 -1.52 2.05
C HIS A 10 -14.76 -1.50 0.55
N PHE A 11 -16.03 -1.21 0.26
CA PHE A 11 -16.56 -1.10 -1.09
C PHE A 11 -16.26 0.26 -1.75
N CYS A 12 -16.89 1.35 -1.31
CA CYS A 12 -16.81 2.66 -1.98
C CYS A 12 -15.61 3.53 -1.56
N LYS A 13 -14.85 3.11 -0.54
CA LYS A 13 -13.77 3.89 0.10
C LYS A 13 -14.22 5.24 0.67
N GLY A 14 -15.50 5.38 1.01
CA GLY A 14 -16.02 6.50 1.80
C GLY A 14 -15.55 6.45 3.26
N LYS A 15 -15.32 7.61 3.88
CA LYS A 15 -14.90 7.74 5.29
C LYS A 15 -15.96 7.22 6.26
N LEU A 16 -15.51 6.63 7.38
CA LEU A 16 -16.34 6.37 8.54
C LEU A 16 -17.01 7.67 9.02
N LYS A 17 -18.33 7.62 9.21
CA LYS A 17 -19.08 8.63 9.96
C LYS A 17 -19.13 8.16 11.40
N LEU A 18 -18.61 8.96 12.34
CA LEU A 18 -18.39 8.61 13.77
C LEU A 18 -19.62 8.10 14.55
N ARG A 19 -20.83 8.14 13.97
CA ARG A 19 -22.09 7.75 14.61
C ARG A 19 -22.67 6.44 14.12
N GLU A 20 -22.05 5.79 13.13
CA GLU A 20 -22.55 4.57 12.52
C GLU A 20 -21.63 3.39 12.83
N ASN A 21 -22.13 2.44 13.61
CA ASN A 21 -21.39 1.23 13.95
C ASN A 21 -21.62 0.15 12.89
N ASN A 22 -21.24 0.45 11.65
CA ASN A 22 -21.50 -0.41 10.49
C ASN A 22 -20.29 -1.31 10.17
N THR A 23 -19.68 -1.88 11.21
CA THR A 23 -18.73 -2.98 11.00
C THR A 23 -19.50 -4.27 10.73
N CYS A 24 -18.98 -5.14 9.87
CA CYS A 24 -19.57 -6.44 9.59
C CYS A 24 -19.85 -7.16 10.91
N SER A 25 -21.13 -7.45 11.18
CA SER A 25 -21.60 -8.02 12.46
C SER A 25 -21.05 -9.42 12.75
N SER A 26 -20.54 -10.10 11.73
CA SER A 26 -20.01 -11.46 11.82
C SER A 26 -18.53 -11.50 12.22
N CYS A 27 -17.66 -10.70 11.58
CA CYS A 27 -16.22 -10.70 11.85
C CYS A 27 -15.70 -9.47 12.62
N ASN A 28 -16.50 -8.40 12.70
CA ASN A 28 -16.17 -7.12 13.35
C ASN A 28 -14.87 -6.44 12.86
N ILE A 29 -14.41 -6.77 11.65
CA ILE A 29 -13.15 -6.25 11.08
C ILE A 29 -13.42 -5.23 9.96
N THR A 30 -14.31 -5.55 9.03
CA THR A 30 -14.58 -4.72 7.86
C THR A 30 -15.66 -3.68 8.15
N PHE A 31 -15.47 -2.45 7.70
CA PHE A 31 -16.49 -1.40 7.79
C PHE A 31 -17.18 -1.18 6.43
N TYR A 32 -18.49 -0.95 6.46
CA TYR A 32 -19.30 -0.58 5.29
C TYR A 32 -20.14 0.66 5.61
N CYS A 33 -20.29 1.61 4.68
CA CYS A 33 -21.14 2.78 4.95
C CYS A 33 -22.64 2.50 4.75
N SER A 34 -23.02 1.31 4.28
CA SER A 34 -24.41 0.89 4.14
C SER A 34 -24.52 -0.64 4.03
N ASN A 35 -25.68 -1.20 4.37
CA ASN A 35 -25.99 -2.63 4.18
C ASN A 35 -25.94 -3.03 2.70
N ASN A 36 -26.20 -2.09 1.79
CA ASN A 36 -26.07 -2.33 0.34
C ASN A 36 -24.61 -2.65 -0.03
N HIS A 37 -23.66 -1.82 0.44
CA HIS A 37 -22.24 -2.06 0.18
C HIS A 37 -21.70 -3.33 0.86
N GLU A 38 -22.24 -3.72 2.02
CA GLU A 38 -21.92 -5.02 2.63
C GLU A 38 -22.44 -6.17 1.75
N SER A 39 -23.67 -6.08 1.26
CA SER A 39 -24.28 -7.08 0.39
C SER A 39 -23.53 -7.23 -0.95
N GLU A 40 -23.12 -6.12 -1.56
CA GLU A 40 -22.32 -6.10 -2.79
C GLU A 40 -20.85 -6.56 -2.60
N ASP A 41 -20.36 -6.60 -1.36
CA ASP A 41 -19.06 -7.16 -1.02
C ASP A 41 -19.11 -8.60 -0.53
N ASN A 42 -20.31 -9.11 -0.25
CA ASN A 42 -20.52 -10.42 0.35
C ASN A 42 -19.84 -11.54 -0.45
N GLU A 43 -19.92 -11.53 -1.78
CA GLU A 43 -19.25 -12.55 -2.61
C GLU A 43 -17.73 -12.61 -2.38
N ASN A 44 -17.07 -11.46 -2.17
CA ASN A 44 -15.63 -11.41 -1.91
C ASN A 44 -15.30 -11.63 -0.42
N HIS A 45 -16.15 -11.15 0.49
CA HIS A 45 -15.88 -11.13 1.93
C HIS A 45 -16.30 -12.41 2.67
N ASN A 46 -17.34 -13.12 2.21
CA ASN A 46 -18.00 -14.17 2.98
C ASN A 46 -17.08 -15.33 3.38
N ASP A 47 -16.18 -15.76 2.49
CA ASP A 47 -15.25 -16.86 2.75
C ASP A 47 -14.36 -16.56 3.97
N ILE A 48 -13.67 -15.41 3.93
CA ILE A 48 -12.79 -15.00 5.02
C ILE A 48 -13.60 -14.63 6.27
N CYS A 49 -14.77 -14.02 6.12
CA CYS A 49 -15.64 -13.63 7.22
C CYS A 49 -16.05 -14.85 8.07
N LYS A 50 -16.46 -15.95 7.43
CA LYS A 50 -16.82 -17.21 8.10
C LYS A 50 -15.64 -17.81 8.85
N ILE A 51 -14.44 -17.76 8.27
CA ILE A 51 -13.23 -18.29 8.91
C ILE A 51 -12.85 -17.43 10.12
N LEU A 52 -12.85 -16.10 9.98
CA LEU A 52 -12.53 -15.18 11.06
C LEU A 52 -13.52 -15.33 12.22
N LYS A 53 -14.83 -15.46 11.94
CA LYS A 53 -15.84 -15.73 12.98
C LYS A 53 -15.57 -17.04 13.73
N LYS A 54 -15.22 -18.12 13.03
CA LYS A 54 -14.90 -19.39 13.68
C LYS A 54 -13.62 -19.30 14.52
N ILE A 55 -12.60 -18.60 14.01
CA ILE A 55 -11.33 -18.42 14.73
C ILE A 55 -11.54 -17.54 15.97
N SER A 56 -12.33 -16.45 15.89
CA SER A 56 -12.56 -15.58 17.04
C SER A 56 -13.27 -16.29 18.20
N CYS A 57 -14.14 -17.27 17.90
CA CYS A 57 -14.74 -18.13 18.92
C CYS A 57 -13.74 -19.13 19.52
N ASN A 58 -12.89 -19.74 18.70
CA ASN A 58 -12.00 -20.82 19.13
C ASN A 58 -10.67 -20.32 19.72
N TYR A 59 -10.25 -19.12 19.35
CA TYR A 59 -8.97 -18.51 19.68
C TYR A 59 -9.15 -17.01 20.04
N PRO A 60 -9.88 -16.70 21.13
CA PRO A 60 -10.21 -15.33 21.51
C PRO A 60 -8.98 -14.46 21.80
N GLU A 61 -7.82 -15.05 22.11
CA GLU A 61 -6.56 -14.36 22.37
C GLU A 61 -6.07 -13.49 21.20
N TYR A 62 -6.55 -13.75 19.97
CA TYR A 62 -6.25 -12.90 18.82
C TYR A 62 -7.09 -11.62 18.76
N TRP A 63 -8.20 -11.54 19.48
CA TRP A 63 -9.06 -10.34 19.57
C TRP A 63 -8.98 -9.66 20.94
N GLN A 64 -8.61 -10.40 21.98
CA GLN A 64 -8.50 -9.90 23.36
C GLN A 64 -7.03 -9.70 23.72
N THR A 65 -6.43 -8.65 23.16
CA THR A 65 -5.03 -8.32 23.41
C THR A 65 -4.92 -7.11 24.32
N HIS A 66 -3.99 -7.13 25.26
CA HIS A 66 -3.71 -6.01 26.15
C HIS A 66 -2.24 -6.00 26.56
N ASN A 67 -1.65 -4.81 26.69
CA ASN A 67 -0.24 -4.58 27.03
C ASN A 67 0.77 -5.41 26.22
N LEU A 68 0.51 -5.68 24.95
CA LEU A 68 1.46 -6.38 24.09
C LEU A 68 2.53 -5.43 23.57
N LYS A 69 3.80 -5.84 23.75
CA LYS A 69 4.93 -5.22 23.05
C LYS A 69 4.76 -5.36 21.53
N GLN A 70 5.35 -4.44 20.77
CA GLN A 70 5.20 -4.37 19.31
C GLN A 70 5.61 -5.68 18.60
N GLU A 71 6.70 -6.31 19.03
CA GLU A 71 7.17 -7.58 18.44
C GLU A 71 6.15 -8.72 18.68
N ASN A 72 5.60 -8.80 19.89
CA ASN A 72 4.59 -9.79 20.25
C ASN A 72 3.28 -9.56 19.47
N TRP A 73 2.90 -8.30 19.27
CA TRP A 73 1.77 -7.95 18.40
C TRP A 73 1.99 -8.41 16.96
N ILE A 74 3.15 -8.10 16.38
CA ILE A 74 3.49 -8.51 15.01
C ILE A 74 3.50 -10.04 14.89
N SER A 75 4.07 -10.74 15.87
CA SER A 75 4.08 -12.20 15.92
C SER A 75 2.66 -12.78 15.99
N SER A 76 1.80 -12.22 16.86
CA SER A 76 0.38 -12.59 16.96
C SER A 76 -0.35 -12.42 15.62
N ARG A 77 -0.18 -11.28 14.93
CA ARG A 77 -0.80 -11.06 13.62
C ARG A 77 -0.29 -12.03 12.55
N LYS A 78 1.01 -12.33 12.54
CA LYS A 78 1.60 -13.34 11.63
C LYS A 78 1.06 -14.74 11.89
N ASN A 79 0.87 -15.12 13.15
CA ASN A 79 0.31 -16.41 13.52
C ASN A 79 -1.17 -16.51 13.11
N LEU A 80 -1.97 -15.47 13.38
CA LEU A 80 -3.35 -15.40 12.90
C LEU A 80 -3.41 -15.49 11.37
N LEU A 81 -2.55 -14.75 10.66
CA LEU A 81 -2.47 -14.80 9.20
C LEU A 81 -2.16 -16.21 8.69
N ARG A 82 -1.22 -16.93 9.30
CA ARG A 82 -0.91 -18.33 8.93
C ARG A 82 -2.12 -19.24 9.16
N LEU A 83 -2.81 -19.08 10.29
CA LEU A 83 -3.99 -19.88 10.61
C LEU A 83 -5.14 -19.64 9.64
N VAL A 84 -5.40 -18.37 9.28
CA VAL A 84 -6.42 -18.02 8.27
C VAL A 84 -6.03 -18.59 6.91
N LYS A 85 -4.77 -18.41 6.47
CA LYS A 85 -4.27 -18.98 5.21
C LYS A 85 -4.43 -20.50 5.14
N TYR A 86 -4.21 -21.19 6.25
CA TYR A 86 -4.35 -22.65 6.31
C TYR A 86 -5.82 -23.09 6.19
N LYS A 87 -6.76 -22.31 6.74
CA LYS A 87 -8.19 -22.66 6.75
C LYS A 87 -8.96 -22.17 5.52
N LEU A 88 -8.40 -21.24 4.76
CA LEU A 88 -9.02 -20.69 3.56
C LEU A 88 -8.79 -21.65 2.38
N PRO A 89 -9.85 -22.07 1.65
CA PRO A 89 -9.72 -23.05 0.56
C PRO A 89 -9.15 -22.45 -0.74
N ARG A 90 -8.75 -21.18 -0.71
CA ARG A 90 -8.21 -20.41 -1.83
C ARG A 90 -7.06 -19.52 -1.36
N ASP A 91 -6.34 -18.95 -2.30
CA ASP A 91 -5.35 -17.93 -1.98
C ASP A 91 -6.01 -16.70 -1.36
N MET A 92 -5.29 -16.11 -0.40
CA MET A 92 -5.70 -14.87 0.22
C MET A 92 -5.46 -13.70 -0.73
N MET A 93 -6.46 -12.84 -0.86
CA MET A 93 -6.33 -11.58 -1.57
C MET A 93 -5.47 -10.60 -0.77
N PRO A 94 -4.77 -9.65 -1.42
CA PRO A 94 -3.91 -8.69 -0.72
C PRO A 94 -4.63 -7.90 0.39
N HIS A 95 -5.87 -7.46 0.15
CA HIS A 95 -6.64 -6.72 1.16
C HIS A 95 -7.06 -7.61 2.35
N GLU A 96 -7.21 -8.93 2.16
CA GLU A 96 -7.51 -9.87 3.24
C GLU A 96 -6.30 -10.07 4.17
N ILE A 97 -5.09 -10.03 3.60
CA ILE A 97 -3.85 -9.99 4.40
C ILE A 97 -3.83 -8.70 5.23
N GLN A 98 -4.14 -7.57 4.60
CA GLN A 98 -4.21 -6.27 5.28
C GLN A 98 -5.29 -6.22 6.36
N MET A 99 -6.44 -6.86 6.18
CA MET A 99 -7.49 -6.98 7.22
C MET A 99 -6.94 -7.53 8.53
N ILE A 100 -6.07 -8.54 8.45
CA ILE A 100 -5.45 -9.18 9.63
C ILE A 100 -4.31 -8.33 10.17
N MET A 101 -3.43 -7.86 9.29
CA MET A 101 -2.21 -7.14 9.68
C MET A 101 -2.50 -5.73 10.21
N PHE A 102 -3.56 -5.08 9.72
CA PHE A 102 -3.95 -3.69 10.03
C PHE A 102 -5.29 -3.61 10.76
N THR A 103 -5.65 -4.66 11.52
CA THR A 103 -6.79 -4.60 12.43
C THR A 103 -6.65 -3.45 13.43
N LYS A 104 -7.78 -2.90 13.88
CA LYS A 104 -7.78 -1.81 14.87
C LYS A 104 -7.15 -2.30 16.17
N SER A 105 -6.16 -1.57 16.67
CA SER A 105 -5.58 -1.77 18.01
C SER A 105 -5.02 -0.46 18.52
N CYS A 106 -5.04 -0.24 19.83
CA CYS A 106 -4.33 0.88 20.44
C CYS A 106 -2.86 0.80 20.05
N SER A 107 -2.33 1.85 19.46
CA SER A 107 -0.93 1.90 18.99
C SER A 107 0.11 1.71 20.10
N ILE A 108 -0.30 1.91 21.36
CA ILE A 108 0.56 1.81 22.55
C ILE A 108 0.40 0.45 23.23
N CYS A 109 -0.79 0.14 23.79
CA CYS A 109 -1.00 -1.09 24.56
C CYS A 109 -1.58 -2.26 23.76
N ARG A 110 -1.94 -2.06 22.49
CA ARG A 110 -2.55 -3.08 21.61
C ARG A 110 -3.92 -3.60 22.09
N GLU A 111 -4.59 -2.87 22.97
CA GLU A 111 -6.03 -3.05 23.25
C GLU A 111 -6.84 -3.01 21.94
N GLN A 112 -7.82 -3.87 21.75
CA GLN A 112 -8.65 -3.91 20.53
C GLN A 112 -10.09 -3.41 20.77
N SER A 113 -10.49 -3.25 22.03
CA SER A 113 -11.80 -2.73 22.40
C SER A 113 -11.81 -1.22 22.65
N ASN A 114 -12.99 -0.60 22.52
CA ASN A 114 -13.25 0.80 22.89
C ASN A 114 -12.23 1.81 22.36
N LEU A 115 -11.90 1.68 21.07
CA LEU A 115 -10.86 2.47 20.43
C LEU A 115 -11.40 3.75 19.81
N GLN A 116 -10.64 4.82 19.98
CA GLN A 116 -10.76 6.07 19.26
C GLN A 116 -9.81 6.07 18.06
N THR A 117 -10.18 6.79 17.00
CA THR A 117 -9.42 6.90 15.76
C THR A 117 -8.82 8.30 15.65
N CYS A 118 -7.56 8.40 15.22
CA CYS A 118 -6.99 9.69 14.83
C CYS A 118 -7.73 10.23 13.60
N MET A 119 -8.40 11.37 13.75
CA MET A 119 -9.23 11.97 12.69
C MET A 119 -8.43 12.72 11.60
N GLU A 120 -7.11 12.84 11.77
CA GLU A 120 -6.23 13.43 10.76
C GLU A 120 -5.77 12.38 9.74
N CYS A 121 -5.17 11.28 10.21
CA CYS A 121 -4.64 10.24 9.32
C CYS A 121 -5.60 9.07 9.09
N TYR A 122 -6.56 8.82 9.99
CA TYR A 122 -7.44 7.64 9.96
C TYR A 122 -6.72 6.28 9.93
N CYS A 123 -5.43 6.23 10.26
CA CYS A 123 -4.60 5.03 10.25
C CYS A 123 -4.21 4.54 11.64
N VAL A 124 -4.44 5.35 12.68
CA VAL A 124 -4.00 5.06 14.04
C VAL A 124 -5.18 5.09 15.00
N HIS A 125 -5.17 4.15 15.93
CA HIS A 125 -6.16 4.00 16.98
C HIS A 125 -5.52 4.05 18.36
N TYR A 126 -6.31 4.43 19.36
CA TYR A 126 -5.89 4.52 20.76
C TYR A 126 -7.08 4.25 21.68
N CYS A 127 -6.83 3.63 22.83
CA CYS A 127 -7.86 3.45 23.85
C CYS A 127 -8.00 4.72 24.71
N SER A 128 -9.04 4.77 25.53
CA SER A 128 -9.34 5.88 26.44
C SER A 128 -8.20 6.24 27.41
N TYR A 129 -7.28 5.32 27.69
CA TYR A 129 -6.14 5.53 28.57
C TYR A 129 -4.94 6.21 27.91
N HIS A 130 -4.90 6.30 26.58
CA HIS A 130 -3.72 6.76 25.83
C HIS A 130 -3.89 7.98 24.88
N PRO A 131 -4.84 8.93 25.09
CA PRO A 131 -4.99 10.07 24.18
C PRO A 131 -3.77 11.00 24.16
N GLU A 132 -3.24 11.37 25.33
CA GLU A 132 -2.13 12.34 25.44
C GLU A 132 -0.79 11.76 24.97
N VAL A 133 -0.51 10.50 25.32
CA VAL A 133 0.70 9.80 24.87
C VAL A 133 0.71 9.70 23.35
N LEU A 134 -0.45 9.44 22.73
CA LEU A 134 -0.57 9.43 21.29
C LEU A 134 -0.22 10.80 20.69
N LYS A 135 -0.80 11.88 21.21
CA LYS A 135 -0.58 13.24 20.68
C LYS A 135 0.91 13.58 20.56
N ASN A 136 1.71 13.15 21.53
CA ASN A 136 3.16 13.40 21.53
C ASN A 136 3.96 12.46 20.61
N HIS A 137 3.63 11.16 20.59
CA HIS A 137 4.41 10.18 19.81
C HIS A 137 3.97 10.05 18.33
N HIS A 138 2.69 10.28 18.03
CA HIS A 138 2.11 10.09 16.70
C HIS A 138 2.30 11.30 15.79
N SER A 139 2.37 12.51 16.34
CA SER A 139 2.39 13.78 15.57
C SER A 139 3.42 13.77 14.44
N SER A 140 4.63 13.26 14.69
CA SER A 140 5.71 13.15 13.70
C SER A 140 5.41 12.24 12.50
N ASN A 141 4.55 11.23 12.68
CA ASN A 141 4.20 10.24 11.64
C ASN A 141 2.77 10.38 11.12
N CYS A 142 1.92 11.18 11.76
CA CYS A 142 0.52 11.38 11.38
C CYS A 142 0.39 11.84 9.92
N ALA A 143 1.13 12.89 9.55
CA ALA A 143 1.13 13.43 8.19
C ALA A 143 1.58 12.39 7.14
N LYS A 144 2.59 11.56 7.48
CA LYS A 144 3.09 10.49 6.58
C LYS A 144 2.04 9.41 6.37
N LEU A 145 1.37 8.97 7.44
CA LEU A 145 0.30 7.97 7.33
C LEU A 145 -0.91 8.49 6.57
N LYS A 146 -1.27 9.77 6.77
CA LYS A 146 -2.29 10.45 5.97
C LYS A 146 -1.92 10.44 4.48
N LEU A 147 -0.68 10.76 4.16
CA LEU A 147 -0.17 10.75 2.78
C LEU A 147 -0.23 9.35 2.16
N CYS A 148 0.19 8.30 2.89
CA CYS A 148 0.07 6.91 2.44
C CYS A 148 -1.39 6.55 2.10
N LEU A 149 -2.33 6.89 2.98
CA LEU A 149 -3.75 6.66 2.73
C LEU A 149 -4.28 7.42 1.50
N GLN A 150 -3.83 8.66 1.29
CA GLN A 150 -4.21 9.45 0.11
C GLN A 150 -3.66 8.83 -1.18
N VAL A 151 -2.42 8.31 -1.17
CA VAL A 151 -1.84 7.57 -2.30
C VAL A 151 -2.64 6.29 -2.58
N ASP A 152 -2.98 5.50 -1.56
CA ASP A 152 -3.81 4.28 -1.69
C ASP A 152 -5.20 4.58 -2.31
N MET A 153 -5.80 5.72 -1.95
CA MET A 153 -7.05 6.20 -2.56
C MET A 153 -6.88 6.52 -4.04
N ILE A 154 -5.86 7.31 -4.40
CA ILE A 154 -5.56 7.65 -5.80
C ILE A 154 -5.40 6.37 -6.63
N LEU A 155 -4.63 5.41 -6.12
CA LEU A 155 -4.43 4.11 -6.78
C LEU A 155 -5.72 3.32 -6.99
N THR A 156 -6.68 3.47 -6.07
CA THR A 156 -7.97 2.79 -6.17
C THR A 156 -8.90 3.47 -7.19
N TYR A 157 -8.92 4.80 -7.25
CA TYR A 157 -9.83 5.55 -8.12
C TYR A 157 -9.32 5.68 -9.57
N ILE A 158 -8.02 5.94 -9.75
CA ILE A 158 -7.44 6.15 -11.08
C ILE A 158 -7.13 4.81 -11.76
N GLY A 159 -6.73 3.80 -10.97
CA GLY A 159 -6.30 2.49 -11.46
C GLY A 159 -4.97 2.55 -12.21
N PHE A 160 -4.05 1.62 -11.92
CA PHE A 160 -2.73 1.56 -12.56
C PHE A 160 -2.77 1.53 -14.09
N LYS A 161 -3.85 0.99 -14.69
CA LYS A 161 -4.00 0.87 -16.15
C LYS A 161 -4.09 2.23 -16.88
N GLN A 162 -4.41 3.31 -16.17
CA GLN A 162 -4.48 4.66 -16.75
C GLN A 162 -3.21 5.47 -16.51
N ASN A 163 -2.34 5.04 -15.59
CA ASN A 163 -1.03 5.65 -15.37
C ASN A 163 -0.03 5.15 -16.41
N LYS A 164 -0.35 5.34 -17.69
CA LYS A 164 0.68 5.31 -18.72
C LYS A 164 1.71 6.35 -18.32
N ILE A 165 2.99 5.99 -18.43
CA ILE A 165 4.05 6.99 -18.54
C ILE A 165 3.51 8.01 -19.56
N PRO A 166 3.38 9.31 -19.22
CA PRO A 166 2.96 10.32 -20.19
C PRO A 166 3.74 10.09 -21.47
N ASP A 167 3.14 10.27 -22.65
CA ASP A 167 3.79 10.09 -23.96
C ASP A 167 4.99 11.06 -24.08
N LEU A 168 6.06 10.73 -23.36
CA LEU A 168 7.33 11.39 -23.37
C LEU A 168 8.01 10.80 -24.57
N THR A 169 7.95 11.55 -25.65
CA THR A 169 8.80 11.30 -26.79
C THR A 169 10.23 11.08 -26.28
N SER A 170 10.86 9.99 -26.71
CA SER A 170 12.21 9.63 -26.24
C SER A 170 13.22 10.75 -26.46
N SER A 171 12.96 11.67 -27.41
CA SER A 171 13.72 12.90 -27.64
C SER A 171 13.67 13.91 -26.49
N MET A 172 12.54 14.06 -25.79
CA MET A 172 12.40 14.97 -24.64
C MET A 172 13.19 14.47 -23.43
N LEU A 173 13.12 13.17 -23.13
CA LEU A 173 13.88 12.57 -22.04
C LEU A 173 15.38 12.49 -22.35
N ALA A 174 15.77 12.10 -23.57
CA ALA A 174 17.18 12.02 -23.94
C ALA A 174 17.87 13.40 -23.87
N SER A 175 17.22 14.46 -24.38
CA SER A 175 17.78 15.82 -24.35
C SER A 175 17.87 16.42 -22.94
N LYS A 176 16.91 16.11 -22.06
CA LYS A 176 16.86 16.61 -20.68
C LYS A 176 17.54 15.69 -19.66
N SER A 177 17.91 14.46 -20.04
CA SER A 177 18.49 13.46 -19.13
C SER A 177 19.75 13.94 -18.40
N ARG A 178 20.52 14.83 -19.05
CA ARG A 178 21.72 15.47 -18.50
C ARG A 178 21.44 16.41 -17.31
N TYR A 179 20.18 16.81 -17.09
CA TYR A 179 19.76 17.70 -16.02
C TYR A 179 18.99 16.98 -14.90
N ILE A 180 18.84 15.66 -14.99
CA ILE A 180 18.19 14.87 -13.93
C ILE A 180 19.20 14.65 -12.81
N VAL A 181 19.16 15.52 -11.80
CA VAL A 181 20.06 15.44 -10.63
C VAL A 181 19.38 14.75 -9.44
N ASN A 182 18.05 14.83 -9.35
CA ASN A 182 17.25 14.23 -8.27
C ASN A 182 15.83 13.87 -8.74
N MET A 183 15.13 13.11 -7.90
CA MET A 183 13.75 12.66 -8.16
C MET A 183 12.78 13.83 -8.37
N GLN A 184 12.97 14.92 -7.64
CA GLN A 184 12.09 16.08 -7.72
C GLN A 184 12.10 16.70 -9.13
N ARG A 185 13.29 17.08 -9.61
CA ARG A 185 13.45 17.64 -10.96
C ARG A 185 13.07 16.64 -12.05
N PHE A 186 13.30 15.35 -11.81
CA PHE A 186 12.82 14.32 -12.71
C PHE A 186 11.31 14.40 -12.88
N LEU A 187 10.57 14.39 -11.78
CA LEU A 187 9.12 14.35 -11.80
C LEU A 187 8.49 15.63 -12.33
N GLU A 188 9.05 16.80 -12.01
CA GLU A 188 8.62 18.08 -12.60
C GLU A 188 8.72 18.04 -14.14
N ILE A 189 9.82 17.50 -14.68
CA ILE A 189 10.02 17.34 -16.13
C ILE A 189 9.12 16.25 -16.72
N PHE A 190 9.00 15.12 -16.02
CA PHE A 190 8.35 13.89 -16.48
C PHE A 190 6.84 14.02 -16.48
N THR A 191 6.27 14.61 -15.43
CA THR A 191 4.83 14.70 -15.26
C THR A 191 4.25 16.04 -15.71
N ASN A 192 5.10 17.06 -15.91
CA ASN A 192 4.69 18.46 -16.09
C ASN A 192 3.76 18.96 -14.96
N TYR A 193 3.81 18.32 -13.78
CA TYR A 193 3.08 18.77 -12.60
C TYR A 193 3.93 19.71 -11.76
N ASP A 194 3.27 20.77 -11.29
CA ASP A 194 3.77 21.55 -10.18
C ASP A 194 3.51 20.78 -8.87
N ILE A 195 4.57 20.61 -8.09
CA ILE A 195 4.56 19.90 -6.81
C ILE A 195 3.63 20.60 -5.82
N ASP A 196 3.55 21.93 -5.91
CA ASP A 196 2.71 22.75 -5.03
C ASP A 196 1.22 22.53 -5.31
N ILE A 197 0.88 22.05 -6.50
CA ILE A 197 -0.51 21.80 -6.93
C ILE A 197 -0.94 20.36 -6.61
N ASP A 198 -0.05 19.37 -6.75
CA ASP A 198 -0.40 17.96 -6.53
C ASP A 198 0.69 17.11 -5.86
N TYR A 199 0.96 17.45 -4.61
CA TYR A 199 1.91 16.75 -3.76
C TYR A 199 1.64 15.24 -3.60
N VAL A 200 0.37 14.80 -3.60
CA VAL A 200 0.03 13.39 -3.43
C VAL A 200 0.40 12.58 -4.68
N ARG A 201 0.09 13.08 -5.88
CA ARG A 201 0.56 12.43 -7.12
C ARG A 201 2.07 12.46 -7.23
N PHE A 202 2.72 13.55 -6.84
CA PHE A 202 4.17 13.63 -6.79
C PHE A 202 4.75 12.50 -5.92
N GLN A 203 4.23 12.32 -4.70
CA GLN A 203 4.68 11.25 -3.81
C GLN A 203 4.47 9.87 -4.44
N PHE A 204 3.30 9.63 -5.05
CA PHE A 204 3.03 8.39 -5.76
C PHE A 204 4.06 8.11 -6.86
N TYR A 205 4.33 9.07 -7.76
CA TYR A 205 5.29 8.86 -8.84
C TYR A 205 6.73 8.70 -8.35
N SER A 206 7.08 9.37 -7.25
CA SER A 206 8.40 9.22 -6.62
C SER A 206 8.65 7.79 -6.14
N ASP A 207 7.62 7.13 -5.61
CA ASP A 207 7.67 5.74 -5.17
C ASP A 207 7.62 4.79 -6.38
N TYR A 208 6.67 5.02 -7.30
CA TYR A 208 6.47 4.24 -8.52
C TYR A 208 7.73 4.12 -9.40
N LEU A 209 8.48 5.22 -9.55
CA LEU A 209 9.69 5.27 -10.38
C LEU A 209 10.98 5.01 -9.61
N SER A 210 10.92 4.81 -8.30
CA SER A 210 12.10 4.68 -7.44
C SER A 210 13.01 3.53 -7.88
N GLY A 211 12.45 2.34 -8.13
CA GLY A 211 13.18 1.16 -8.58
C GLY A 211 13.98 1.38 -9.87
N PRO A 212 13.34 1.68 -11.01
CA PRO A 212 14.05 1.86 -12.28
C PRO A 212 15.02 3.05 -12.26
N LEU A 213 14.65 4.18 -11.63
CA LEU A 213 15.55 5.34 -11.57
C LEU A 213 16.76 5.12 -10.66
N THR A 214 16.61 4.35 -9.58
CA THR A 214 17.74 3.95 -8.75
C THR A 214 18.70 3.06 -9.53
N LEU A 215 18.19 2.10 -10.31
CA LEU A 215 19.03 1.28 -11.19
C LEU A 215 19.76 2.15 -12.21
N TYR A 216 19.05 3.05 -12.90
CA TYR A 216 19.64 3.96 -13.88
C TYR A 216 20.75 4.83 -13.28
N TYR A 217 20.50 5.41 -12.09
CA TYR A 217 21.49 6.20 -11.37
C TYR A 217 22.73 5.37 -11.00
N GLY A 218 22.55 4.15 -10.50
CA GLY A 218 23.65 3.22 -10.22
C GLY A 218 24.50 2.92 -11.46
N MET A 219 23.85 2.69 -12.61
CA MET A 219 24.54 2.43 -13.87
C MET A 219 25.37 3.64 -14.34
N LYS A 220 24.81 4.85 -14.27
CA LYS A 220 25.50 6.09 -14.63
C LYS A 220 26.67 6.38 -13.68
N SER A 221 26.45 6.29 -12.37
CA SER A 221 27.49 6.59 -11.36
C SER A 221 28.69 5.64 -11.42
N LYS A 222 28.50 4.41 -11.91
CA LYS A 222 29.57 3.42 -12.10
C LYS A 222 30.09 3.33 -13.53
N ASN A 223 29.66 4.23 -14.43
CA ASN A 223 30.00 4.19 -15.86
C ASN A 223 29.78 2.80 -16.49
N LEU A 224 28.71 2.11 -16.10
CA LEU A 224 28.35 0.83 -16.69
C LEU A 224 27.85 1.07 -18.12
N HIS A 225 28.71 0.80 -19.09
CA HIS A 225 28.38 0.96 -20.50
C HIS A 225 27.40 -0.13 -20.95
N ILE A 226 26.19 0.31 -21.28
CA ILE A 226 25.18 -0.54 -21.91
C ILE A 226 25.58 -0.71 -23.38
N LYS A 227 26.07 -1.89 -23.75
CA LYS A 227 26.46 -2.21 -25.13
C LYS A 227 25.45 -3.12 -25.85
N SER A 228 24.59 -3.78 -25.09
CA SER A 228 23.57 -4.68 -25.64
C SER A 228 22.27 -3.92 -25.90
N SER A 229 21.53 -4.34 -26.94
CA SER A 229 20.16 -3.87 -27.18
C SER A 229 19.11 -4.59 -26.33
N HIS A 230 19.51 -5.63 -25.61
CA HIS A 230 18.65 -6.48 -24.79
C HIS A 230 19.18 -6.57 -23.36
N TYR A 231 18.33 -6.23 -22.38
CA TYR A 231 18.65 -6.31 -20.95
C TYR A 231 17.60 -7.09 -20.17
N VAL A 232 18.08 -7.79 -19.15
CA VAL A 232 17.24 -8.49 -18.18
C VAL A 232 17.46 -7.85 -16.81
N VAL A 233 16.37 -7.36 -16.20
CA VAL A 233 16.35 -6.90 -14.80
C VAL A 233 15.75 -8.01 -13.96
N LEU A 234 16.48 -8.44 -12.94
CA LEU A 234 16.03 -9.41 -11.95
C LEU A 234 15.67 -8.66 -10.66
N ILE A 235 14.38 -8.66 -10.28
CA ILE A 235 13.93 -8.12 -8.99
C ILE A 235 13.83 -9.30 -8.02
N ILE A 236 14.78 -9.36 -7.09
CA ILE A 236 14.86 -10.41 -6.08
C ILE A 236 14.01 -10.01 -4.87
N ALA A 237 13.34 -10.98 -4.26
CA ALA A 237 12.39 -10.78 -3.17
C ALA A 237 11.23 -9.85 -3.54
N ALA A 238 10.76 -9.96 -4.78
CA ALA A 238 9.67 -9.16 -5.31
C ALA A 238 8.39 -9.33 -4.48
N THR A 239 7.72 -8.20 -4.25
CA THR A 239 6.49 -8.05 -3.51
C THR A 239 5.31 -7.84 -4.46
N VAL A 240 4.09 -7.84 -3.91
CA VAL A 240 2.87 -7.49 -4.66
C VAL A 240 2.95 -6.07 -5.23
N LEU A 241 3.63 -5.14 -4.54
CA LEU A 241 3.83 -3.77 -5.05
C LEU A 241 4.75 -3.77 -6.28
N ASP A 242 5.81 -4.58 -6.29
CA ASP A 242 6.70 -4.69 -7.46
C ASP A 242 5.96 -5.20 -8.70
N ALA A 243 5.03 -6.14 -8.51
CA ALA A 243 4.16 -6.62 -9.58
C ALA A 243 3.19 -5.54 -10.08
N GLN A 244 2.67 -4.70 -9.19
CA GLN A 244 1.85 -3.54 -9.58
C GLN A 244 2.69 -2.47 -10.29
N TYR A 245 3.96 -2.31 -9.92
CA TYR A 245 4.86 -1.29 -10.45
C TYR A 245 5.66 -1.77 -11.66
N ILE A 246 5.36 -2.97 -12.19
CA ILE A 246 6.14 -3.58 -13.26
C ILE A 246 6.25 -2.70 -14.52
N LEU A 247 5.20 -1.92 -14.81
CA LEU A 247 5.18 -1.01 -15.96
C LEU A 247 6.08 0.22 -15.77
N ALA A 248 6.43 0.58 -14.54
CA ALA A 248 7.34 1.71 -14.28
C ALA A 248 8.70 1.49 -14.96
N TRP A 249 9.10 0.24 -15.14
CA TRP A 249 10.37 -0.15 -15.75
C TRP A 249 10.49 0.22 -17.23
N GLU A 250 9.37 0.47 -17.92
CA GLU A 250 9.35 1.00 -19.29
C GLU A 250 10.16 2.30 -19.39
N ILE A 251 10.27 3.10 -18.32
CA ILE A 251 11.07 4.33 -18.31
C ILE A 251 12.52 4.13 -18.74
N LEU A 252 13.10 2.94 -18.47
CA LEU A 252 14.46 2.63 -18.88
C LEU A 252 14.62 2.57 -20.41
N LEU A 253 13.58 2.12 -21.14
CA LEU A 253 13.59 2.11 -22.60
C LEU A 253 13.68 3.53 -23.18
N HIS A 254 13.08 4.51 -22.50
CA HIS A 254 13.16 5.92 -22.89
C HIS A 254 14.49 6.56 -22.49
N LEU A 255 14.97 6.30 -21.27
CA LEU A 255 16.23 6.88 -20.77
C LEU A 255 17.48 6.33 -21.47
N LEU A 256 17.37 5.15 -22.07
CA LEU A 256 18.46 4.42 -22.72
C LEU A 256 18.15 4.13 -24.20
N SER A 257 17.27 4.92 -24.82
CA SER A 257 16.70 4.68 -26.15
C SER A 257 17.73 4.47 -27.25
N ASP A 258 18.92 5.05 -27.11
CA ASP A 258 20.01 4.95 -28.08
C ASP A 258 20.59 3.52 -28.16
N THR A 259 20.52 2.77 -27.06
CA THR A 259 21.14 1.44 -26.94
C THR A 259 20.12 0.35 -26.69
N LEU A 260 19.26 0.54 -25.68
CA LEU A 260 18.30 -0.46 -25.22
C LEU A 260 17.05 -0.48 -26.12
N LYS A 261 16.74 -1.66 -26.68
CA LYS A 261 15.55 -1.89 -27.52
C LYS A 261 14.58 -2.89 -26.91
N HIS A 262 15.08 -3.80 -26.07
CA HIS A 262 14.28 -4.81 -25.39
C HIS A 262 14.65 -4.89 -23.92
N LEU A 263 13.65 -4.76 -23.05
CA LEU A 263 13.78 -4.90 -21.61
C LEU A 263 12.91 -6.06 -21.14
N LYS A 264 13.52 -7.04 -20.49
CA LYS A 264 12.82 -8.11 -19.79
C LYS A 264 12.95 -7.87 -18.29
N VAL A 265 11.83 -7.75 -17.59
CA VAL A 265 11.83 -7.64 -16.12
C VAL A 265 11.29 -8.94 -15.56
N ILE A 266 12.07 -9.59 -14.69
CA ILE A 266 11.72 -10.85 -14.06
C ILE A 266 11.60 -10.60 -12.56
N LEU A 267 10.42 -10.89 -12.03
CA LEU A 267 10.12 -10.80 -10.61
C LEU A 267 10.35 -12.17 -9.97
N ILE A 268 11.21 -12.23 -8.96
CA ILE A 268 11.51 -13.45 -8.21
C ILE A 268 11.07 -13.21 -6.76
N GLY A 269 9.96 -13.82 -6.35
CA GLY A 269 9.40 -13.67 -5.01
C GLY A 269 8.65 -14.93 -4.58
N SER A 270 8.62 -15.21 -3.28
CA SER A 270 8.07 -16.46 -2.73
C SER A 270 6.53 -16.56 -2.79
N LYS A 271 5.86 -15.53 -3.31
CA LYS A 271 4.42 -15.42 -3.60
C LYS A 271 4.17 -14.01 -4.16
N ILE A 272 4.16 -13.89 -5.49
CA ILE A 272 3.65 -12.73 -6.21
C ILE A 272 2.19 -12.99 -6.53
#